data_AF-A0A6P2CBJ0-F1
#
_entry.id   AF-A0A6P2CBJ0-F1
#
_cell.length_a   1.000
_cell.length_b   1.000
_cell.length_c   1.000
_cell.angle_alpha   90.00
_cell.angle_beta   90.00
_cell.angle_gamma   90.00
#
_symmetry.space_group_name_H-M   'P 1'
#
loop_
_entity.id
_entity.type
_entity.pdbx_description
1 polymer ?
#
loop_
_entity_poly.entity_id
_entity_poly.type
_entity_poly.pdbx_seq_one_letter_code
_entity_poly.pdbx_strand_id
1 'polypeptide(L)'
;MSRAPWSGAVGEAVVANIRSDENIRTRFGDYVHRRRRALGLTQDEVTAAGGPSDAAQTRAENGTGPAPSAETLRKLDLGLRWEPGSAARTLAGGEPTPIEDVAPPPRRRAPELQLGPRQIPLDLETLVDLLGPQGRLSRLALEHPEIGALAEISADLDDVVGSITGAYVTRLLEANGGPEGPRQPLLEFAFGHLLEVPAAANDPDELEEALYRRFLYGRTADMDTHTRERFRQRWETNRQRWQRSEESA
;
A
#
# COMPACT_ATOMS: atom_id res chain seq x y z
N MET A 1 63.93 -25.30 32.97
CA MET A 1 63.04 -24.49 32.11
C MET A 1 61.61 -24.72 32.57
N SER A 2 61.08 -23.81 33.40
CA SER A 2 59.74 -23.89 33.98
C SER A 2 58.82 -22.93 33.22
N ARG A 3 57.76 -23.45 32.61
CA ARG A 3 56.66 -22.66 32.03
C ARG A 3 55.55 -22.59 33.09
N ALA A 4 55.25 -21.39 33.56
CA ALA A 4 54.11 -21.15 34.44
C ALA A 4 52.79 -21.33 33.68
N PRO A 5 51.74 -21.92 34.28
CA PRO A 5 50.41 -21.95 33.69
C PRO A 5 49.67 -20.66 34.06
N TRP A 6 49.16 -19.94 33.06
CA TRP A 6 48.18 -18.87 33.24
C TRP A 6 46.93 -19.17 32.42
N SER A 7 45.78 -18.85 33.01
CA SER A 7 44.52 -18.48 32.35
C SER A 7 43.53 -19.58 31.94
N GLY A 8 42.79 -20.10 32.94
CA GLY A 8 41.47 -20.72 32.74
C GLY A 8 40.35 -19.92 33.42
N ALA A 9 40.56 -19.52 34.68
CA ALA A 9 39.54 -18.86 35.50
C ALA A 9 39.20 -17.41 35.07
N VAL A 10 40.11 -16.69 34.41
CA VAL A 10 39.87 -15.30 33.99
C VAL A 10 38.94 -15.24 32.77
N GLY A 11 39.03 -16.21 31.86
CA GLY A 11 38.18 -16.26 30.67
C GLY A 11 36.71 -16.55 30.99
N GLU A 12 36.46 -17.43 31.95
CA GLU A 12 35.10 -17.84 32.33
C GLU A 12 34.34 -16.73 33.06
N ALA A 13 35.02 -15.98 33.95
CA ALA A 13 34.44 -14.83 34.64
C ALA A 13 34.07 -13.68 33.69
N VAL A 14 34.90 -13.39 32.68
CA VAL A 14 34.61 -12.35 31.68
C VAL A 14 33.41 -12.71 30.82
N VAL A 15 33.30 -13.97 30.37
CA VAL A 15 32.17 -14.42 29.55
C VAL A 15 30.86 -14.45 30.34
N ALA A 16 30.90 -14.83 31.63
CA ALA A 16 29.75 -14.76 32.52
C ALA A 16 29.26 -13.31 32.73
N ASN A 17 30.20 -12.37 32.93
CA ASN A 17 29.88 -10.95 33.14
C ASN A 17 29.29 -10.28 31.88
N ILE A 18 29.76 -10.66 30.68
CA ILE A 18 29.19 -10.17 29.41
C ILE A 18 27.74 -10.66 29.22
N ARG A 19 27.46 -11.92 29.55
CA ARG A 19 26.10 -12.49 29.46
C ARG A 19 25.12 -11.86 30.46
N SER A 20 25.57 -11.52 31.67
CA SER A 20 24.74 -10.78 32.63
C SER A 20 24.45 -9.36 32.17
N ASP A 21 25.44 -8.66 31.62
CA ASP A 21 25.27 -7.28 31.12
C ASP A 21 24.37 -7.21 29.87
N GLU A 22 24.40 -8.23 29.02
CA GLU A 22 23.48 -8.36 27.88
C GLU A 22 22.04 -8.60 28.35
N ASN A 23 21.83 -9.53 29.30
CA ASN A 23 20.51 -9.83 29.85
C ASN A 23 19.88 -8.61 30.57
N ILE A 24 20.69 -7.85 31.33
CA ILE A 24 20.25 -6.61 31.98
C ILE A 24 19.81 -5.56 30.96
N ARG A 25 20.55 -5.39 29.86
CA ARG A 25 20.23 -4.40 28.81
C ARG A 25 18.98 -4.77 28.03
N THR A 26 18.78 -6.05 27.68
CA THR A 26 17.55 -6.51 27.03
C THR A 26 16.35 -6.26 27.93
N ARG A 27 16.44 -6.63 29.22
CA ARG A 27 15.38 -6.35 30.21
C ARG A 27 15.10 -4.85 30.34
N PHE A 28 16.13 -4.01 30.40
CA PHE A 28 15.96 -2.56 30.41
C PHE A 28 15.20 -2.06 29.16
N GLY A 29 15.58 -2.55 27.98
CA GLY A 29 14.91 -2.25 26.72
C GLY A 29 13.42 -2.60 26.72
N ASP A 30 13.06 -3.75 27.31
CA ASP A 30 11.67 -4.17 27.45
C ASP A 30 10.84 -3.20 28.31
N TYR A 31 11.40 -2.70 29.44
CA TYR A 31 10.71 -1.71 30.26
C TYR A 31 10.50 -0.39 29.52
N VAL A 32 11.53 0.08 28.80
CA VAL A 32 11.48 1.30 27.97
C VAL A 32 10.40 1.16 26.88
N HIS A 33 10.44 0.07 26.11
CA HIS A 33 9.48 -0.20 25.05
C HIS A 33 8.05 -0.29 25.57
N ARG A 34 7.85 -1.09 26.62
CA ARG A 34 6.53 -1.32 27.22
C ARG A 34 5.94 -0.02 27.78
N ARG A 35 6.74 0.82 28.43
CA ARG A 35 6.27 2.11 28.94
C ARG A 35 5.87 3.06 27.82
N ARG A 36 6.69 3.18 26.77
CA ARG A 36 6.36 4.02 25.61
C ARG A 36 5.04 3.59 24.96
N ARG A 37 4.85 2.28 24.78
CA ARG A 37 3.58 1.69 24.28
C ARG A 37 2.41 1.96 25.21
N ALA A 38 2.59 1.80 26.53
CA ALA A 38 1.53 2.08 27.51
C ALA A 38 1.08 3.54 27.51
N LEU A 39 2.00 4.47 27.21
CA LEU A 39 1.70 5.90 27.03
C LEU A 39 1.11 6.23 25.65
N GLY A 40 1.15 5.29 24.70
CA GLY A 40 0.69 5.49 23.33
C GLY A 40 1.58 6.42 22.50
N LEU A 41 2.85 6.56 22.84
CA LEU A 41 3.76 7.52 22.21
C LEU A 41 4.59 6.89 21.08
N THR A 42 4.81 7.65 20.01
CA THR A 42 5.89 7.38 19.05
C THR A 42 7.25 7.77 19.63
N GLN A 43 8.36 7.37 18.98
CA GLN A 43 9.69 7.79 19.42
C GLN A 43 9.89 9.30 19.25
N ASP A 44 9.39 9.87 18.16
CA ASP A 44 9.37 11.31 17.92
C ASP A 44 8.61 12.06 19.02
N GLU A 45 7.49 11.52 19.48
CA GLU A 45 6.71 12.11 20.57
C GLU A 45 7.42 12.01 21.93
N VAL A 46 8.18 10.93 22.17
CA VAL A 46 9.07 10.83 23.34
C VAL A 46 10.17 11.88 23.26
N THR A 47 10.80 12.06 22.08
CA THR A 47 11.80 13.12 21.85
C THR A 47 11.20 14.50 22.10
N ALA A 48 10.02 14.78 21.56
CA ALA A 48 9.30 16.04 21.75
C ALA A 48 8.89 16.29 23.22
N ALA A 49 8.66 15.23 24.00
CA ALA A 49 8.42 15.28 25.44
C ALA A 49 9.70 15.48 26.28
N GLY A 50 10.85 15.75 25.64
CA GLY A 50 12.14 15.93 26.32
C GLY A 50 12.96 14.64 26.47
N GLY A 51 12.53 13.55 25.81
CA GLY A 51 13.24 12.30 25.71
C GLY A 51 14.53 12.36 24.89
N PRO A 52 15.30 11.25 24.84
CA PRO A 52 16.51 11.19 24.03
C PRO A 52 16.16 11.06 22.54
N SER A 53 17.13 11.23 21.64
CA SER A 53 16.89 11.10 20.19
C SER A 53 16.42 9.70 19.79
N ASP A 54 15.74 9.59 18.64
CA ASP A 54 15.15 8.32 18.16
C ASP A 54 16.20 7.20 18.02
N ALA A 55 17.42 7.54 17.59
CA ALA A 55 18.54 6.60 17.53
C ALA A 55 19.01 6.13 18.92
N ALA A 56 18.95 7.00 19.93
CA ALA A 56 19.26 6.62 21.32
C ALA A 56 18.12 5.81 21.96
N GLN A 57 16.86 6.14 21.66
CA GLN A 57 15.70 5.37 22.06
C GLN A 57 15.72 3.96 21.44
N THR A 58 15.98 3.85 20.14
CA THR A 58 16.08 2.56 19.44
C THR A 58 17.16 1.66 20.04
N ARG A 59 18.33 2.22 20.37
CA ARG A 59 19.39 1.45 21.06
C ARG A 59 18.96 1.02 22.45
N ALA A 60 18.34 1.91 23.22
CA ALA A 60 17.84 1.60 24.55
C ALA A 60 16.76 0.50 24.52
N GLU A 61 15.75 0.62 23.66
CA GLU A 61 14.65 -0.34 23.49
C GLU A 61 15.15 -1.72 23.03
N ASN A 62 16.13 -1.76 22.13
CA ASN A 62 16.68 -3.01 21.63
C ASN A 62 17.77 -3.61 22.56
N GLY A 63 18.16 -2.90 23.62
CA GLY A 63 19.28 -3.31 24.48
C GLY A 63 20.64 -3.35 23.77
N THR A 64 20.81 -2.63 22.67
CA THR A 64 22.00 -2.72 21.81
C THR A 64 22.99 -1.58 22.04
N GLY A 65 24.27 -1.84 21.74
CA GLY A 65 25.35 -0.85 21.81
C GLY A 65 25.81 -0.52 23.24
N PRO A 66 26.56 0.58 23.42
CA PRO A 66 27.06 0.98 24.74
C PRO A 66 25.92 1.31 25.71
N ALA A 67 26.19 1.12 27.01
CA ALA A 67 25.24 1.51 28.06
C ALA A 67 24.81 2.99 27.91
N PRO A 68 23.52 3.32 28.09
CA PRO A 68 23.05 4.69 28.03
C PRO A 68 23.82 5.59 29.00
N SER A 69 24.19 6.79 28.56
CA SER A 69 24.81 7.78 29.43
C SER A 69 23.84 8.26 30.51
N ALA A 70 24.36 8.84 31.60
CA ALA A 70 23.53 9.43 32.65
C ALA A 70 22.53 10.47 32.12
N GLU A 71 22.95 11.29 31.15
CA GLU A 71 22.05 12.23 30.49
C GLU A 71 20.97 11.55 29.66
N THR A 72 21.29 10.45 28.96
CA THR A 72 20.30 9.64 28.24
C THR A 72 19.27 9.05 29.20
N LEU A 73 19.71 8.53 30.34
CA LEU A 73 18.83 7.98 31.37
C LEU A 73 17.89 9.05 31.95
N ARG A 74 18.42 10.25 32.22
CA ARG A 74 17.62 11.39 32.70
C ARG A 74 16.57 11.84 31.68
N LYS A 75 16.91 11.82 30.39
CA LYS A 75 15.95 12.09 29.31
C LYS A 75 14.91 10.99 29.19
N LEU A 76 15.27 9.72 29.39
CA LEU A 76 14.30 8.63 29.44
C LEU A 76 13.32 8.79 30.60
N ASP A 77 13.78 9.20 31.78
CA ASP A 77 12.88 9.52 32.90
C ASP A 77 11.85 10.59 32.52
N LEU A 78 12.30 11.65 31.84
CA LEU A 78 11.44 12.74 31.38
C LEU A 78 10.44 12.28 30.29
N GLY A 79 10.93 11.70 29.20
CA GLY A 79 10.10 11.31 28.05
C GLY A 79 9.14 10.15 28.34
N LEU A 80 9.50 9.24 29.27
CA LEU A 80 8.66 8.10 29.65
C LEU A 80 7.86 8.33 30.94
N ARG A 81 7.93 9.55 31.50
CA ARG A 81 7.21 9.94 32.71
C ARG A 81 7.47 8.96 33.86
N TRP A 82 8.74 8.72 34.13
CA TRP A 82 9.20 8.03 35.32
C TRP A 82 9.72 9.03 36.35
N GLU A 83 9.71 8.63 37.62
CA GLU A 83 10.39 9.40 38.65
C GLU A 83 11.89 9.55 38.30
N PRO A 84 12.51 10.71 38.58
CA PRO A 84 13.94 10.92 38.35
C PRO A 84 14.79 9.79 38.95
N GLY A 85 15.67 9.20 38.13
CA GLY A 85 16.55 8.09 38.51
C GLY A 85 15.96 6.70 38.29
N SER A 86 14.71 6.58 37.84
CA SER A 86 14.07 5.29 37.56
C SER A 86 14.74 4.52 36.43
N ALA A 87 15.13 5.20 35.35
CA ALA A 87 15.84 4.59 34.23
C ALA A 87 17.20 4.01 34.70
N ALA A 88 17.94 4.76 35.50
CA ALA A 88 19.22 4.30 36.07
C ALA A 88 19.02 3.09 36.99
N ARG A 89 18.00 3.11 37.85
CA ARG A 89 17.64 1.99 38.73
C ARG A 89 17.26 0.74 37.95
N THR A 90 16.50 0.90 36.88
CA THR A 90 16.06 -0.20 36.00
C THR A 90 17.26 -0.83 35.29
N LEU A 91 18.17 0.00 34.78
CA LEU A 91 19.42 -0.48 34.17
C LEU A 91 20.34 -1.18 35.19
N ALA A 92 20.26 -0.83 36.48
CA ALA A 92 20.96 -1.53 37.55
C ALA A 92 20.25 -2.82 38.02
N GLY A 93 19.17 -3.25 37.35
CA GLY A 93 18.43 -4.46 37.67
C GLY A 93 17.19 -4.25 38.54
N GLY A 94 16.88 -3.01 38.94
CA GLY A 94 15.63 -2.68 39.65
C GLY A 94 14.41 -2.61 38.74
N GLU A 95 13.33 -2.01 39.24
CA GLU A 95 12.13 -1.67 38.48
C GLU A 95 11.96 -0.14 38.36
N PRO A 96 11.35 0.37 37.27
CA PRO A 96 11.07 1.79 37.14
C PRO A 96 9.85 2.20 37.97
N THR A 97 9.81 3.45 38.44
CA THR A 97 8.64 4.03 39.11
C THR A 97 7.87 4.93 38.15
N PRO A 98 6.67 4.56 37.69
CA PRO A 98 5.80 5.42 36.90
C PRO A 98 5.27 6.62 37.69
N ILE A 99 5.21 7.78 37.07
CA ILE A 99 4.37 8.89 37.55
C ILE A 99 2.95 8.59 37.05
N GLU A 100 2.05 8.19 37.97
CA GLU A 100 0.69 7.69 37.64
C GLU A 100 -0.30 8.81 37.28
N ASP A 101 0.02 10.05 37.61
CA ASP A 101 -0.92 11.18 37.58
C ASP A 101 -1.13 11.84 36.21
N VAL A 102 -0.79 11.16 35.12
CA VAL A 102 -0.92 11.74 33.77
C VAL A 102 -1.88 10.91 32.96
N ALA A 103 -3.11 11.42 32.84
CA ALA A 103 -4.04 10.97 31.83
C ALA A 103 -3.29 10.79 30.50
N PRO A 104 -3.45 9.65 29.80
CA PRO A 104 -2.83 9.49 28.50
C PRO A 104 -3.20 10.72 27.67
N PRO A 105 -2.22 11.37 26.99
CA PRO A 105 -2.57 12.45 26.08
C PRO A 105 -3.66 11.90 25.15
N PRO A 106 -4.69 12.71 24.82
CA PRO A 106 -5.74 12.25 23.91
C PRO A 106 -5.04 11.65 22.70
N ARG A 107 -5.28 10.37 22.42
CA ARG A 107 -4.65 9.66 21.32
C ARG A 107 -4.82 10.54 20.09
N ARG A 108 -3.74 11.18 19.63
CA ARG A 108 -3.77 11.85 18.32
C ARG A 108 -4.07 10.71 17.36
N ARG A 109 -5.25 10.71 16.76
CA ARG A 109 -5.54 9.79 15.65
C ARG A 109 -4.38 10.00 14.69
N ALA A 110 -3.66 8.92 14.36
CA ALA A 110 -2.80 8.95 13.19
C ALA A 110 -3.64 9.56 12.07
N PRO A 111 -3.11 10.54 11.30
CA PRO A 111 -3.88 11.14 10.22
C PRO A 111 -4.49 10.00 9.41
N GLU A 112 -5.83 9.99 9.33
CA GLU A 112 -6.53 8.97 8.56
C GLU A 112 -5.95 8.99 7.15
N LEU A 113 -5.57 7.82 6.65
CA LEU A 113 -5.09 7.66 5.29
C LEU A 113 -6.13 8.30 4.36
N GLN A 114 -5.79 9.44 3.78
CA GLN A 114 -6.60 9.99 2.69
C GLN A 114 -6.30 9.14 1.47
N LEU A 115 -7.28 8.36 1.03
CA LEU A 115 -7.18 7.40 -0.08
C LEU A 115 -6.87 8.04 -1.45
N GLY A 116 -6.49 9.32 -1.50
CA GLY A 116 -6.23 10.05 -2.73
C GLY A 116 -7.49 10.16 -3.62
N PRO A 117 -7.33 10.56 -4.88
CA PRO A 117 -8.43 10.61 -5.82
C PRO A 117 -8.90 9.19 -6.17
N ARG A 118 -10.22 8.99 -6.25
CA ARG A 118 -10.82 7.70 -6.65
C ARG A 118 -10.57 7.31 -8.11
N GLN A 119 -10.14 8.27 -8.93
CA GLN A 119 -9.87 8.11 -10.36
C GLN A 119 -8.62 8.91 -10.71
N ILE A 120 -7.79 8.34 -11.57
CA ILE A 120 -6.59 9.00 -12.10
C ILE A 120 -6.86 9.29 -13.58
N PRO A 121 -6.71 10.55 -14.05
CA PRO A 121 -6.83 10.85 -15.46
C PRO A 121 -5.68 10.16 -16.22
N LEU A 122 -6.03 9.39 -17.25
CA LEU A 122 -5.11 8.80 -18.20
C LEU A 122 -5.35 9.44 -19.56
N ASP A 123 -4.30 9.92 -20.22
CA ASP A 123 -4.40 10.35 -21.61
C ASP A 123 -4.43 9.14 -22.56
N LEU A 124 -4.91 9.39 -23.78
CA LEU A 124 -5.04 8.36 -24.82
C LEU A 124 -3.67 7.79 -25.22
N GLU A 125 -2.63 8.62 -25.22
CA GLU A 125 -1.27 8.21 -25.59
C GLU A 125 -0.75 7.14 -24.62
N THR A 126 -0.93 7.35 -23.31
CA THR A 126 -0.59 6.38 -22.26
C THR A 126 -1.34 5.06 -22.43
N LEU A 127 -2.62 5.10 -22.81
CA LEU A 127 -3.40 3.89 -23.08
C LEU A 127 -2.89 3.15 -24.32
N VAL A 128 -2.56 3.87 -25.39
CA VAL A 128 -1.99 3.29 -26.61
C VAL A 128 -0.61 2.67 -26.33
N ASP A 129 0.22 3.35 -25.54
CA ASP A 129 1.54 2.89 -25.13
C ASP A 129 1.47 1.65 -24.24
N LEU A 130 0.38 1.45 -23.49
CA LEU A 130 0.14 0.24 -22.71
C LEU A 130 -0.23 -0.96 -23.61
N LEU A 131 -1.02 -0.73 -24.66
CA LEU A 131 -1.52 -1.79 -25.55
C LEU A 131 -0.41 -2.38 -26.44
N GLY A 132 0.58 -1.57 -26.83
CA GLY A 132 1.69 -2.03 -27.67
C GLY A 132 2.48 -3.20 -27.07
N PRO A 133 3.05 -3.06 -25.85
CA PRO A 133 3.71 -4.14 -25.13
C PRO A 133 2.80 -5.33 -24.85
N GLN A 134 1.55 -5.10 -24.44
CA GLN A 134 0.57 -6.15 -24.18
C GLN A 134 0.34 -7.01 -25.42
N GLY A 135 0.04 -6.41 -26.58
CA GLY A 135 -0.15 -7.17 -27.82
C GLY A 135 1.10 -7.93 -28.30
N ARG A 136 2.31 -7.46 -27.97
CA ARG A 136 3.55 -8.23 -28.21
C ARG A 136 3.66 -9.43 -27.29
N LEU A 137 3.27 -9.29 -26.02
CA LEU A 137 3.27 -10.38 -25.05
C LEU A 137 2.27 -11.48 -25.43
N SER A 138 1.03 -11.11 -25.80
CA SER A 138 0.01 -12.08 -26.22
C SER A 138 0.43 -12.83 -27.49
N ARG A 139 1.11 -12.16 -28.43
CA ARG A 139 1.68 -12.85 -29.59
C ARG A 139 2.76 -13.86 -29.20
N LEU A 140 3.69 -13.46 -28.32
CA LEU A 140 4.75 -14.35 -27.85
C LEU A 140 4.18 -15.58 -27.12
N ALA A 141 3.12 -15.40 -26.32
CA ALA A 141 2.42 -16.49 -25.66
C ALA A 141 1.81 -17.48 -26.67
N LEU A 142 1.25 -17.00 -27.78
CA LEU A 142 0.70 -17.84 -28.85
C LEU A 142 1.79 -18.57 -29.65
N GLU A 143 2.96 -17.94 -29.84
CA GLU A 143 4.10 -18.53 -30.55
C GLU A 143 4.82 -19.60 -29.71
N HIS A 144 4.67 -19.56 -28.38
CA HIS A 144 5.32 -20.45 -27.42
C HIS A 144 4.33 -21.19 -26.50
N PRO A 145 3.43 -22.03 -27.06
CA PRO A 145 2.40 -22.74 -26.28
C PRO A 145 3.00 -23.74 -25.28
N GLU A 146 4.25 -24.14 -25.44
CA GLU A 146 4.98 -24.99 -24.50
C GLU A 146 5.22 -24.32 -23.14
N ILE A 147 5.14 -23.00 -23.06
CA ILE A 147 5.31 -22.22 -21.83
C ILE A 147 3.93 -21.85 -21.28
N GLY A 148 3.25 -22.80 -20.65
CA GLY A 148 1.89 -22.58 -20.11
C GLY A 148 1.77 -21.35 -19.21
N ALA A 149 2.76 -21.10 -18.34
CA ALA A 149 2.79 -19.92 -17.48
C ALA A 149 2.83 -18.58 -18.24
N LEU A 150 3.39 -18.55 -19.46
CA LEU A 150 3.40 -17.34 -20.29
C LEU A 150 2.00 -17.04 -20.84
N ALA A 151 1.27 -18.08 -21.25
CA ALA A 151 -0.12 -17.95 -21.68
C ALA A 151 -1.03 -17.50 -20.53
N GLU A 152 -0.87 -18.07 -19.34
CA GLU A 152 -1.61 -17.67 -18.13
C GLU A 152 -1.35 -16.20 -17.78
N ILE A 153 -0.09 -15.78 -17.64
CA ILE A 153 0.27 -14.39 -17.29
C ILE A 153 -0.18 -13.40 -18.37
N SER A 154 -0.09 -13.78 -19.65
CA SER A 154 -0.56 -12.93 -20.74
C SER A 154 -2.07 -12.76 -20.69
N ALA A 155 -2.83 -13.82 -20.40
CA ALA A 155 -4.28 -13.73 -20.24
C ALA A 155 -4.67 -12.84 -19.05
N ASP A 156 -4.02 -13.01 -17.90
CA ASP A 156 -4.24 -12.15 -16.72
C ASP A 156 -3.99 -10.66 -17.03
N LEU A 157 -2.94 -10.36 -17.80
CA LEU A 157 -2.64 -8.98 -18.22
C LEU A 157 -3.66 -8.44 -19.22
N ASP A 158 -4.10 -9.28 -20.16
CA ASP A 158 -5.12 -8.94 -21.16
C ASP A 158 -6.44 -8.56 -20.48
N ASP A 159 -6.84 -9.27 -19.41
CA ASP A 159 -8.03 -8.97 -18.62
C ASP A 159 -7.92 -7.61 -17.92
N VAL A 160 -6.79 -7.33 -17.26
CA VAL A 160 -6.57 -6.06 -16.57
C VAL A 160 -6.55 -4.88 -17.54
N VAL A 161 -5.79 -4.99 -18.64
CA VAL A 161 -5.69 -3.94 -19.66
C VAL A 161 -7.03 -3.76 -20.39
N GLY A 162 -7.77 -4.85 -20.59
CA GLY A 162 -9.10 -4.87 -21.17
C GLY A 162 -10.11 -4.10 -20.32
N SER A 163 -10.08 -4.26 -19.01
CA SER A 163 -10.95 -3.52 -18.08
C SER A 163 -10.71 -2.00 -18.17
N ILE A 164 -9.44 -1.58 -18.16
CA ILE A 164 -9.05 -0.16 -18.24
C ILE A 164 -9.47 0.42 -19.60
N THR A 165 -9.08 -0.24 -20.68
CA THR A 165 -9.32 0.23 -22.05
C THR A 165 -10.81 0.20 -22.39
N GLY A 166 -11.53 -0.83 -21.94
CA GLY A 166 -12.97 -0.97 -22.14
C GLY A 166 -13.75 0.17 -21.51
N ALA A 167 -13.45 0.52 -20.26
CA ALA A 167 -14.08 1.67 -19.58
C ALA A 167 -13.82 2.99 -20.32
N TYR A 168 -12.60 3.19 -20.82
CA TYR A 168 -12.26 4.37 -21.62
C TYR A 168 -13.03 4.42 -22.94
N VAL A 169 -13.05 3.31 -23.70
CA VAL A 169 -13.75 3.23 -24.99
C VAL A 169 -15.25 3.48 -24.81
N THR A 170 -15.87 2.91 -23.76
CA THR A 170 -17.27 3.21 -23.41
C THR A 170 -17.48 4.71 -23.25
N ARG A 171 -16.65 5.36 -22.42
CA ARG A 171 -16.75 6.81 -22.15
C ARG A 171 -16.57 7.63 -23.41
N LEU A 172 -15.58 7.29 -24.23
CA LEU A 172 -15.30 7.95 -25.49
C LEU A 172 -16.50 7.85 -26.43
N LEU A 173 -17.11 6.67 -26.56
CA LEU A 173 -18.29 6.47 -27.42
C LEU A 173 -19.52 7.21 -26.88
N GLU A 174 -19.77 7.17 -25.56
CA GLU A 174 -20.87 7.91 -24.93
C GLU A 174 -20.76 9.41 -25.21
N ALA A 175 -19.57 9.99 -25.07
CA ALA A 175 -19.30 11.41 -25.28
C ALA A 175 -19.44 11.81 -26.75
N ASN A 176 -19.09 10.91 -27.69
CA ASN A 176 -19.11 11.19 -29.12
C ASN A 176 -20.45 10.83 -29.78
N GLY A 177 -21.56 10.80 -29.05
CA GLY A 177 -22.89 10.60 -29.66
C GLY A 177 -23.34 9.14 -29.78
N GLY A 178 -22.60 8.21 -29.19
CA GLY A 178 -22.98 6.80 -29.08
C GLY A 178 -23.38 6.19 -30.43
N PRO A 179 -24.53 5.50 -30.53
CA PRO A 179 -24.92 4.76 -31.72
C PRO A 179 -25.05 5.65 -32.98
N GLU A 180 -25.31 6.94 -32.81
CA GLU A 180 -25.47 7.94 -33.88
C GLU A 180 -24.19 8.78 -34.10
N GLY A 181 -23.16 8.54 -33.29
CA GLY A 181 -21.88 9.23 -33.31
C GLY A 181 -21.01 8.92 -34.54
N PRO A 182 -19.96 9.72 -34.79
CA PRO A 182 -19.04 9.47 -35.88
C PRO A 182 -18.29 8.16 -35.65
N ARG A 183 -18.27 7.29 -36.67
CA ARG A 183 -17.42 6.09 -36.67
C ARG A 183 -15.99 6.52 -36.92
N GLN A 184 -15.11 6.25 -35.96
CA GLN A 184 -13.69 6.57 -36.10
C GLN A 184 -12.90 5.32 -36.53
N PRO A 185 -12.28 5.31 -37.73
CA PRO A 185 -11.51 4.15 -38.21
C PRO A 185 -10.36 3.76 -37.28
N LEU A 186 -9.71 4.74 -36.65
CA LEU A 186 -8.64 4.49 -35.67
C LEU A 186 -9.14 3.74 -34.44
N LEU A 187 -10.37 3.99 -34.01
CA LEU A 187 -10.98 3.28 -32.88
C LEU A 187 -11.25 1.81 -33.24
N GLU A 188 -11.71 1.56 -34.46
CA GLU A 188 -11.94 0.19 -34.95
C GLU A 188 -10.63 -0.58 -35.11
N PHE A 189 -9.57 0.11 -35.57
CA PHE A 189 -8.24 -0.46 -35.67
C PHE A 189 -7.63 -0.78 -34.30
N ALA A 190 -7.66 0.16 -33.35
CA ALA A 190 -7.03 0.01 -32.05
C ALA A 190 -7.83 -0.90 -31.10
N PHE A 191 -9.16 -0.83 -31.16
CA PHE A 191 -10.04 -1.43 -30.16
C PHE A 191 -11.09 -2.36 -30.75
N GLY A 192 -10.97 -2.74 -32.03
CA GLY A 192 -11.93 -3.64 -32.69
C GLY A 192 -12.19 -4.92 -31.89
N HIS A 193 -11.15 -5.48 -31.26
CA HIS A 193 -11.27 -6.66 -30.38
C HIS A 193 -12.18 -6.42 -29.15
N LEU A 194 -12.24 -5.19 -28.63
CA LEU A 194 -13.13 -4.80 -27.53
C LEU A 194 -14.56 -4.50 -28.00
N LEU A 195 -14.79 -4.41 -29.31
CA LEU A 195 -16.13 -4.24 -29.90
C LEU A 195 -16.77 -5.58 -30.29
N GLU A 196 -16.01 -6.66 -30.20
CA GLU A 196 -16.50 -8.02 -30.26
C GLU A 196 -16.99 -8.48 -28.88
N VAL A 197 -17.95 -9.41 -28.87
CA VAL A 197 -18.38 -10.05 -27.62
C VAL A 197 -17.40 -11.19 -27.32
N PRO A 198 -16.68 -11.17 -26.18
CA PRO A 198 -15.77 -12.27 -25.85
C PRO A 198 -16.57 -13.57 -25.70
N ALA A 199 -16.15 -14.62 -26.42
CA ALA A 199 -16.81 -15.94 -26.34
C ALA A 199 -16.73 -16.58 -24.94
N ALA A 200 -15.81 -16.08 -24.09
CA ALA A 200 -15.51 -16.58 -22.76
C ALA A 200 -15.90 -15.60 -21.63
N ALA A 201 -16.76 -14.61 -21.88
CA ALA A 201 -17.24 -13.72 -20.83
C ALA A 201 -18.09 -14.55 -19.82
N ASN A 202 -17.44 -15.00 -18.75
CA ASN A 202 -18.07 -15.77 -17.69
C ASN A 202 -18.80 -14.88 -16.69
N ASP A 203 -18.46 -13.60 -16.65
CA ASP A 203 -19.10 -12.59 -15.82
C ASP A 203 -20.28 -11.93 -16.58
N PRO A 204 -21.52 -12.03 -16.06
CA PRO A 204 -22.69 -11.36 -16.64
C PRO A 204 -22.52 -9.84 -16.79
N ASP A 205 -21.81 -9.19 -15.87
CA ASP A 205 -21.62 -7.74 -15.88
C ASP A 205 -20.65 -7.33 -17.01
N GLU A 206 -19.56 -8.09 -17.20
CA GLU A 206 -18.63 -7.88 -18.31
C GLU A 206 -19.28 -8.09 -19.67
N LEU A 207 -20.13 -9.12 -19.78
CA LEU A 207 -20.92 -9.39 -20.97
C LEU A 207 -21.87 -8.21 -21.28
N GLU A 208 -22.54 -7.68 -20.25
CA GLU A 208 -23.42 -6.52 -20.41
C GLU A 208 -22.65 -5.28 -20.88
N GLU A 209 -21.48 -4.99 -20.31
CA GLU A 209 -20.64 -3.87 -20.73
C GLU A 209 -20.10 -4.05 -22.15
N ALA A 210 -19.78 -5.28 -22.57
CA ALA A 210 -19.37 -5.58 -23.95
C ALA A 210 -20.51 -5.32 -24.95
N LEU A 211 -21.72 -5.79 -24.62
CA LEU A 211 -22.91 -5.54 -25.43
C LEU A 211 -23.26 -4.04 -25.47
N TYR A 212 -23.11 -3.33 -24.36
CA TYR A 212 -23.35 -1.89 -24.31
C TYR A 212 -22.35 -1.12 -25.18
N ARG A 213 -21.05 -1.43 -25.13
CA ARG A 213 -20.04 -0.86 -26.03
C ARG A 213 -20.37 -1.10 -27.50
N ARG A 214 -20.76 -2.34 -27.82
CA ARG A 214 -21.16 -2.72 -29.17
C ARG A 214 -22.38 -1.90 -29.63
N PHE A 215 -23.37 -1.68 -28.76
CA PHE A 215 -24.51 -0.81 -29.02
C PHE A 215 -24.09 0.63 -29.30
N LEU A 216 -23.23 1.21 -28.45
CA LEU A 216 -22.70 2.56 -28.65
C LEU A 216 -21.92 2.67 -29.96
N TYR A 217 -21.27 1.60 -30.42
CA TYR A 217 -20.63 1.55 -31.73
C TYR A 217 -21.59 1.22 -32.90
N GLY A 218 -22.91 1.16 -32.68
CA GLY A 218 -23.90 0.84 -33.72
C GLY A 218 -23.94 -0.62 -34.17
N ARG A 219 -23.16 -1.46 -33.50
CA ARG A 219 -23.12 -2.92 -33.39
C ARG A 219 -24.36 -3.81 -33.38
N THR A 220 -25.55 -3.32 -33.72
CA THR A 220 -26.81 -3.77 -33.07
C THR A 220 -27.54 -4.94 -33.71
N ALA A 221 -26.96 -5.58 -34.74
CA ALA A 221 -27.63 -6.61 -35.55
C ALA A 221 -28.14 -7.80 -34.72
N ASP A 222 -27.41 -8.21 -33.68
CA ASP A 222 -27.72 -9.38 -32.86
C ASP A 222 -28.47 -9.02 -31.56
N MET A 223 -28.95 -7.78 -31.42
CA MET A 223 -29.58 -7.29 -30.19
C MET A 223 -31.10 -7.21 -30.32
N ASP A 224 -31.81 -7.75 -29.32
CA ASP A 224 -33.25 -7.61 -29.24
C ASP A 224 -33.68 -6.15 -28.97
N THR A 225 -34.95 -5.85 -29.24
CA THR A 225 -35.50 -4.49 -29.12
C THR A 225 -35.50 -3.98 -27.69
N HIS A 226 -35.75 -4.84 -26.69
CA HIS A 226 -35.77 -4.45 -25.29
C HIS A 226 -34.37 -4.07 -24.79
N THR A 227 -33.35 -4.86 -25.17
CA THR A 227 -31.94 -4.58 -24.87
C THR A 227 -31.48 -3.27 -25.48
N ARG A 228 -31.82 -3.01 -26.74
CA ARG A 228 -31.49 -1.73 -27.41
C ARG A 228 -32.13 -0.53 -26.72
N GLU A 229 -33.38 -0.66 -26.29
CA GLU A 229 -34.09 0.43 -25.62
C GLU A 229 -33.51 0.74 -24.24
N ARG A 230 -33.20 -0.31 -23.46
CA ARG A 230 -32.52 -0.18 -22.17
C ARG A 230 -31.17 0.52 -22.29
N PHE A 231 -30.37 0.15 -23.30
CA PHE A 231 -29.08 0.80 -23.55
C PHE A 231 -29.21 2.24 -24.05
N ARG A 232 -30.23 2.56 -24.86
CA ARG A 232 -30.52 3.94 -25.25
C ARG A 232 -30.81 4.82 -24.03
N GLN A 233 -31.68 4.35 -23.13
CA GLN A 233 -32.03 5.08 -21.91
C GLN A 233 -30.82 5.30 -21.00
N ARG A 234 -29.95 4.29 -20.86
CA ARG A 234 -28.68 4.40 -20.11
C ARG A 234 -27.77 5.49 -20.70
N TRP A 235 -27.58 5.46 -22.01
CA TRP A 235 -26.72 6.44 -22.70
C TRP A 235 -27.27 7.87 -22.58
N GLU A 236 -28.56 8.09 -22.80
CA GLU A 236 -29.20 9.41 -22.67
C GLU A 236 -29.08 9.97 -21.24
N THR A 237 -29.28 9.11 -20.24
CA THR A 237 -29.10 9.47 -18.82
C THR A 237 -27.67 9.92 -18.54
N ASN A 238 -26.68 9.16 -19.03
CA ASN A 238 -25.28 9.52 -18.87
C ASN A 238 -24.96 10.84 -19.58
N ARG A 239 -25.41 11.03 -20.82
CA ARG A 239 -25.22 12.27 -21.59
C ARG A 239 -25.75 13.52 -20.85
N GLN A 240 -26.95 13.45 -20.29
CA GLN A 240 -27.53 14.55 -19.50
C GLN A 240 -26.75 14.85 -18.21
N ARG A 241 -26.07 13.84 -17.65
CA ARG A 241 -25.19 14.02 -16.49
C ARG A 241 -23.91 14.77 -16.87
N TRP A 242 -23.33 14.46 -18.02
CA TRP A 242 -22.14 15.14 -18.55
C TRP A 242 -22.40 16.61 -18.86
N GLN A 243 -23.51 16.91 -19.54
CA GLN A 243 -23.88 18.30 -19.88
C GLN A 243 -24.02 19.18 -18.62
N ARG A 244 -24.63 18.64 -17.55
CA ARG A 244 -24.75 19.35 -16.27
C ARG A 244 -23.42 19.54 -15.53
N SER A 245 -22.48 18.60 -15.66
CA SER A 245 -21.16 18.75 -15.04
C SER A 245 -20.26 19.75 -15.76
N GLU A 246 -20.39 19.87 -17.09
CA GLU A 246 -19.66 20.87 -17.88
C GLU A 246 -20.22 22.29 -17.70
N GLU A 247 -21.54 22.46 -17.50
CA GLU A 247 -22.14 23.77 -17.20
C GLU A 247 -21.84 24.30 -15.79
N SER A 248 -21.38 23.42 -14.88
CA SER A 248 -21.08 23.78 -13.47
C SER A 248 -19.58 24.02 -13.21
N ALA A 249 -18.72 23.86 -14.22
CA ALA A 249 -17.27 24.02 -14.14
C ALA A 249 -16.81 25.31 -14.82
#